data_AF-A0A7J4BAK2-F1
#
_entry.id   AF-A0A7J4BAK2-F1
#
_cell.length_a   1.000
_cell.length_b   1.000
_cell.length_c   1.000
_cell.angle_alpha   90.00
_cell.angle_beta   90.00
_cell.angle_gamma   90.00
#
_symmetry.space_group_name_H-M   'P 1'
#
loop_
_entity.id
_entity.type
_entity.pdbx_description
1 polymer ?
#
loop_
_entity_poly.entity_id
_entity_poly.type
_entity_poly.pdbx_seq_one_letter_code
_entity_poly.pdbx_strand_id
1 'polypeptide(L)'
;MGQSPVNTEQTLRTRDGDDSLELIVVVSNVSSPQRLIDFAKLVYGLSNLRSSLVFTRVSGMAAQSGVPEVSKYLYRLGKPLLLLPSPQDVIDLLKPDRILVLAKTDVSKD
;
A
#
# COMPACT_ATOMS: atom_id res chain seq x y z
N MET A 1 -48.57 -8.28 -16.64
CA MET A 1 -48.10 -7.40 -17.73
C MET A 1 -47.51 -6.16 -17.08
N GLY A 2 -46.27 -5.82 -17.43
CA GLY A 2 -45.53 -4.71 -16.83
C GLY A 2 -44.26 -5.17 -16.11
N GLN A 3 -43.31 -5.73 -16.85
CA GLN A 3 -41.93 -5.84 -16.37
C GLN A 3 -41.31 -4.44 -16.35
N SER A 4 -40.52 -4.15 -15.33
CA SER A 4 -39.36 -3.26 -15.46
C SER A 4 -38.25 -3.88 -14.61
N PRO A 5 -37.22 -4.48 -15.22
CA PRO A 5 -36.08 -4.95 -14.46
C PRO A 5 -35.27 -3.74 -13.98
N VAL A 6 -35.03 -3.68 -12.67
CA VAL A 6 -34.09 -2.73 -12.08
C VAL A 6 -32.69 -3.16 -12.53
N ASN A 7 -32.14 -2.42 -13.48
CA ASN A 7 -30.76 -2.54 -13.96
C ASN A 7 -29.80 -2.50 -12.76
N THR A 8 -29.24 -3.65 -12.40
CA THR A 8 -28.23 -3.78 -11.32
C THR A 8 -26.80 -3.70 -11.86
N GLU A 9 -26.61 -3.40 -13.15
CA GLU A 9 -25.28 -3.37 -13.81
C GLU A 9 -24.62 -1.98 -13.87
N GLN A 10 -25.01 -1.02 -13.04
CA GLN A 10 -24.36 0.30 -12.99
C GLN A 10 -23.86 0.66 -11.59
N THR A 11 -22.97 -0.15 -11.01
CA THR A 11 -21.98 0.33 -10.03
C THR A 11 -20.67 -0.43 -10.18
N LEU A 12 -20.16 -0.49 -11.41
CA LEU A 12 -18.72 -0.60 -11.61
C LEU A 12 -18.31 0.72 -12.25
N ARG A 13 -18.06 1.71 -11.38
CA ARG A 13 -17.47 2.97 -11.82
C ARG A 13 -16.18 2.62 -12.56
N THR A 14 -16.21 2.92 -13.84
CA THR A 14 -15.06 3.10 -14.71
C THR A 14 -13.94 3.74 -13.89
N ARG A 15 -12.83 3.01 -13.74
CA ARG A 15 -11.54 3.63 -13.37
C ARG A 15 -11.10 4.40 -14.61
N ASP A 16 -11.72 5.57 -14.81
CA ASP A 16 -11.34 6.49 -15.87
C ASP A 16 -9.86 6.85 -15.72
N GLY A 17 -9.18 6.81 -16.86
CA GLY A 17 -7.77 7.11 -17.03
C GLY A 17 -7.45 8.54 -16.63
N ASP A 18 -7.10 8.69 -15.37
CA ASP A 18 -6.29 9.80 -14.90
C ASP A 18 -4.84 9.35 -15.11
N ASP A 19 -4.14 9.97 -16.07
CA ASP A 19 -2.70 9.81 -16.34
C ASP A 19 -1.86 10.39 -15.18
N SER A 20 -2.39 10.31 -13.96
CA SER A 20 -1.75 10.73 -12.75
C SER A 20 -0.85 9.61 -12.25
N LEU A 21 0.41 9.96 -12.06
CA LEU A 21 1.42 9.06 -11.51
C LEU A 21 0.94 8.52 -10.16
N GLU A 22 0.77 7.20 -10.07
CA GLU A 22 0.54 6.49 -8.80
C GLU A 22 1.88 5.99 -8.24
N LEU A 23 2.15 6.35 -6.99
CA LEU A 23 3.32 5.88 -6.26
C LEU A 23 2.96 4.75 -5.30
N ILE A 24 3.46 3.55 -5.56
CA ILE A 24 3.36 2.41 -4.65
C ILE A 24 4.61 2.38 -3.77
N VAL A 25 4.45 2.71 -2.48
CA VAL A 25 5.53 2.67 -1.51
C VAL A 25 5.54 1.31 -0.81
N VAL A 26 6.63 0.57 -0.99
CA VAL A 26 6.83 -0.74 -0.37
C VAL A 26 7.89 -0.63 0.72
N VAL A 27 7.52 -0.96 1.97
CA VAL A 27 8.46 -1.01 3.09
C VAL A 27 8.63 -2.46 3.52
N SER A 28 9.84 -2.98 3.36
CA SER A 28 10.15 -4.40 3.60
C SER A 28 10.91 -4.61 4.91
N ASN A 29 10.73 -5.80 5.50
CA ASN A 29 11.47 -6.27 6.67
C ASN A 29 11.29 -5.37 7.91
N VAL A 30 10.04 -5.00 8.20
CA VAL A 30 9.73 -4.08 9.31
C VAL A 30 9.57 -4.86 10.61
N SER A 31 10.43 -4.57 11.59
CA SER A 31 10.38 -5.15 12.94
C SER A 31 9.96 -4.16 14.03
N SER A 32 9.96 -2.86 13.72
CA SER A 32 9.56 -1.78 14.65
C SER A 32 8.11 -1.32 14.42
N PRO A 33 7.23 -1.34 15.44
CA PRO A 33 5.88 -0.80 15.35
C PRO A 33 5.84 0.65 14.89
N GLN A 34 6.73 1.49 15.44
CA GLN A 34 6.79 2.91 15.14
C GLN A 34 7.06 3.17 13.64
N ARG A 35 7.89 2.34 13.00
CA ARG A 35 8.19 2.46 11.56
C ARG A 35 6.94 2.28 10.70
N LEU A 36 6.00 1.41 11.08
CA LEU A 36 4.75 1.27 10.33
C LEU A 36 3.92 2.57 10.35
N ILE A 37 3.79 3.18 11.53
CA ILE A 37 3.05 4.44 11.71
C ILE A 37 3.74 5.60 11.01
N ASP A 38 5.06 5.72 11.15
CA ASP A 38 5.81 6.83 10.56
C ASP A 38 5.73 6.80 9.02
N PHE A 39 5.87 5.62 8.41
CA PHE A 39 5.71 5.49 6.95
C PHE A 39 4.27 5.72 6.51
N ALA A 40 3.27 5.27 7.28
CA ALA A 40 1.88 5.58 6.98
C ALA A 40 1.61 7.08 6.96
N LYS A 41 2.10 7.81 7.96
CA LYS A 41 2.00 9.28 8.02
C LYS A 41 2.76 9.96 6.88
N LEU A 42 3.97 9.47 6.57
CA LEU A 42 4.80 10.02 5.50
C LEU A 42 4.11 9.88 4.15
N VAL A 43 3.70 8.66 3.79
CA VAL A 43 3.13 8.35 2.47
C VAL A 43 1.82 9.09 2.27
N TYR A 44 0.90 9.00 3.24
CA TYR A 44 -0.41 9.63 3.14
C TYR A 44 -0.41 11.12 3.51
N GLY A 45 0.72 11.67 3.97
CA GLY A 45 0.92 13.11 4.10
C GLY A 45 1.26 13.81 2.79
N LEU A 46 1.62 13.07 1.74
CA LEU A 46 1.86 13.59 0.39
C LEU A 46 0.53 13.86 -0.31
N SER A 47 -0.12 14.98 0.00
CA SER A 47 -1.48 15.31 -0.45
C SER A 47 -1.66 15.42 -1.97
N ASN A 48 -0.58 15.67 -2.70
CA ASN A 48 -0.62 15.99 -4.14
C ASN A 48 -0.29 14.77 -5.03
N LEU A 49 -0.07 13.59 -4.43
CA LEU A 49 0.31 12.39 -5.15
C LEU A 49 -0.61 11.24 -4.77
N ARG A 50 -1.13 10.53 -5.77
CA ARG A 50 -1.81 9.26 -5.53
C ARG A 50 -0.79 8.26 -5.02
N SER A 51 -1.00 7.77 -3.81
CA SER A 51 -0.06 6.86 -3.16
C SER A 51 -0.76 5.69 -2.51
N SER A 52 -0.10 4.54 -2.60
CA SER A 52 -0.48 3.27 -2.00
C SER A 52 0.67 2.78 -1.12
N LEU A 53 0.38 2.33 0.10
CA LEU A 53 1.38 1.82 1.04
C LEU A 53 1.23 0.32 1.24
N VAL A 54 2.34 -0.40 1.06
CA VAL A 54 2.43 -1.85 1.24
C VAL A 54 3.56 -2.18 2.20
N PHE A 55 3.29 -3.02 3.19
CA PHE A 55 4.34 -3.60 4.03
C PHE A 55 4.60 -5.06 3.67
N THR A 56 5.88 -5.44 3.65
CA THR A 56 6.28 -6.84 3.41
C THR A 56 7.20 -7.35 4.51
N ARG A 57 7.15 -8.66 4.78
CA ARG A 57 7.96 -9.31 5.83
C ARG A 57 7.92 -8.58 7.17
N VAL A 58 6.72 -8.26 7.64
CA VAL A 58 6.53 -7.63 8.97
C VAL A 58 6.74 -8.69 10.05
N SER A 59 7.55 -8.40 11.06
CA SER A 59 7.96 -9.38 12.07
C SER A 59 8.07 -8.77 13.48
N GLY A 60 8.27 -9.63 14.49
CA GLY A 60 8.47 -9.20 15.87
C GLY A 60 7.34 -8.32 16.42
N MET A 61 7.71 -7.27 17.15
CA MET A 61 6.74 -6.33 17.72
C MET A 61 5.92 -5.61 16.65
N ALA A 62 6.50 -5.31 15.49
CA ALA A 62 5.74 -4.70 14.40
C ALA A 62 4.56 -5.57 13.98
N ALA A 63 4.70 -6.89 13.95
CA ALA A 63 3.60 -7.80 13.64
C ALA A 63 2.57 -7.89 14.78
N GLN A 64 3.05 -7.96 16.03
CA GLN A 64 2.20 -8.19 17.20
C GLN A 64 1.38 -6.96 17.62
N SER A 65 2.02 -5.78 17.73
CA SER A 65 1.36 -4.54 18.16
C SER A 65 1.26 -3.51 17.03
N GLY A 66 2.27 -3.44 16.17
CA GLY A 66 2.35 -2.41 15.13
C GLY A 66 1.28 -2.55 14.04
N VAL A 67 1.00 -3.77 13.56
CA VAL A 67 -0.03 -4.04 12.56
C VAL A 67 -1.42 -3.61 13.05
N PRO A 68 -1.88 -4.00 14.26
CA PRO A 68 -3.11 -3.48 14.83
C PRO A 68 -3.16 -1.95 14.93
N GLU A 69 -2.05 -1.31 15.33
CA GLU A 69 -1.98 0.15 15.48
C GLU A 69 -2.08 0.87 14.13
N VAL A 70 -1.28 0.46 13.14
CA VAL A 70 -1.31 1.08 11.81
C VAL A 70 -2.63 0.79 11.10
N SER A 71 -3.23 -0.38 11.31
CA SER A 71 -4.56 -0.71 10.80
C SER A 71 -5.62 0.28 11.30
N LYS A 72 -5.66 0.54 12.61
CA LYS A 72 -6.57 1.55 13.20
C LYS A 72 -6.33 2.95 12.62
N TYR A 73 -5.07 3.32 12.42
CA TYR A 73 -4.71 4.61 11.83
C TYR A 73 -5.20 4.74 10.38
N LEU A 74 -4.92 3.75 9.53
CA LEU A 74 -5.32 3.75 8.12
C LEU A 74 -6.82 3.67 7.93
N TYR A 75 -7.51 2.91 8.78
CA TYR A 75 -8.97 2.83 8.79
C TYR A 75 -9.61 4.21 8.99
N ARG A 76 -9.08 5.02 9.93
CA ARG A 76 -9.56 6.40 10.16
C ARG A 76 -9.33 7.33 8.97
N LEU A 77 -8.32 7.04 8.15
CA LEU A 77 -8.03 7.80 6.92
C LEU A 77 -8.80 7.30 5.69
N GLY A 78 -9.61 6.23 5.83
CA GLY A 78 -10.25 5.58 4.69
C GLY A 78 -9.22 4.98 3.71
N LYS A 79 -8.06 4.57 4.20
CA LYS A 79 -6.99 3.96 3.39
C LYS A 79 -6.89 2.46 3.67
N PRO A 80 -6.62 1.63 2.64
CA PRO A 80 -6.43 0.20 2.85
C PRO A 80 -5.08 -0.07 3.53
N LEU A 81 -5.03 -1.15 4.32
CA LEU A 81 -3.78 -1.75 4.78
C LEU A 81 -3.45 -2.94 3.87
N LEU A 82 -2.34 -2.87 3.13
CA LEU A 82 -1.80 -3.99 2.37
C LEU A 82 -0.58 -4.59 3.08
N LEU A 83 -0.70 -5.87 3.44
CA LEU A 83 0.39 -6.69 3.98
C LEU A 83 0.62 -7.86 3.05
N LEU A 84 1.84 -7.99 2.53
CA LEU A 84 2.20 -9.08 1.62
C LEU A 84 3.45 -9.83 2.10
N PRO A 85 3.61 -11.13 1.77
CA PRO A 85 4.76 -11.91 2.25
C PRO A 85 6.10 -11.37 1.75
N SER A 86 6.18 -10.96 0.49
CA SER A 86 7.42 -10.53 -0.16
C SER A 86 7.20 -9.33 -1.11
N PRO A 87 8.28 -8.61 -1.49
CA PRO A 87 8.21 -7.60 -2.54
C PRO A 87 7.76 -8.14 -3.90
N GLN A 88 8.05 -9.42 -4.21
CA GLN A 88 7.62 -10.04 -5.46
C GLN A 88 6.09 -10.13 -5.55
N ASP A 89 5.43 -10.49 -4.44
CA ASP A 89 3.97 -10.53 -4.38
C ASP A 89 3.33 -9.16 -4.66
N VAL A 90 4.03 -8.07 -4.31
CA VAL A 90 3.57 -6.71 -4.61
C VAL A 90 3.62 -6.44 -6.11
N ILE A 91 4.72 -6.85 -6.76
CA ILE A 91 4.93 -6.68 -8.21
C ILE A 91 3.86 -7.49 -8.97
N ASP A 92 3.63 -8.73 -8.56
CA ASP A 92 2.69 -9.64 -9.22
C ASP A 92 1.24 -9.16 -9.06
N LEU A 93 0.89 -8.64 -7.88
CA LEU A 93 -0.45 -8.17 -7.57
C LEU A 93 -0.76 -6.80 -8.17
N LEU A 94 0.15 -5.83 -8.01
CA LEU A 94 -0.09 -4.43 -8.37
C LEU A 94 0.42 -4.05 -9.76
N LYS A 95 1.27 -4.89 -10.37
CA LYS A 95 1.78 -4.74 -11.74
C LYS A 95 2.26 -3.31 -12.08
N PRO A 96 3.21 -2.75 -11.32
CA PRO A 96 3.71 -1.39 -11.57
C PRO A 96 4.49 -1.29 -12.90
N ASP A 97 4.40 -0.14 -13.56
CA ASP A 97 5.14 0.12 -14.81
C ASP A 97 6.65 0.25 -14.62
N ARG A 98 7.06 0.72 -13.44
CA ARG A 98 8.46 0.97 -13.08
C ARG A 98 8.69 0.58 -11.62
N ILE A 99 9.82 -0.06 -11.37
CA ILE A 99 10.21 -0.54 -10.04
C ILE A 99 11.55 0.09 -9.69
N LEU A 100 11.61 0.76 -8.53
CA LEU A 100 12.84 1.32 -7.99
C LEU A 100 13.14 0.67 -6.63
N VAL A 101 14.32 0.08 -6.49
CA VAL A 101 14.76 -0.55 -5.25
C VAL A 101 15.84 0.30 -4.60
N LEU A 102 15.58 0.73 -3.37
CA LEU A 102 16.56 1.43 -2.55
C LEU A 102 17.27 0.42 -1.64
N ALA A 103 18.49 0.08 -2.01
CA ALA A 103 19.38 -0.74 -1.20
C ALA A 103 20.58 0.08 -0.76
N LYS A 104 21.03 -0.16 0.47
CA LYS A 104 22.33 0.35 0.90
C LYS A 104 23.38 -0.39 0.07
N THR A 105 24.19 0.35 -0.69
CA THR A 105 25.41 -0.23 -1.27
C THR A 105 26.40 -0.38 -0.12
N ASP A 106 26.65 -1.61 0.32
CA ASP A 106 27.83 -1.87 1.13
C ASP A 106 29.03 -1.75 0.19
N VAL A 107 29.68 -0.59 0.21
CA VAL A 107 31.03 -0.47 -0.35
C VAL A 107 31.93 -1.29 0.56
N SER A 108 32.22 -2.52 0.16
CA SER A 108 33.26 -3.34 0.79
C SER A 108 34.54 -2.50 0.78
N LYS A 109 35.05 -2.14 1.95
CA LYS A 109 36.42 -1.67 2.09
C LYS A 109 37.28 -2.92 2.09
N ASP A 110 37.86 -3.22 0.93
CA ASP A 110 39.08 -4.03 0.84
C ASP A 110 40.23 -3.35 1.62
#